data_AF-A0A847WH74-F1
#
_entry.id   AF-A0A847WH74-F1
#
_cell.length_a   1.000
_cell.length_b   1.000
_cell.length_c   1.000
_cell.angle_alpha   90.00
_cell.angle_beta   90.00
_cell.angle_gamma   90.00
#
_symmetry.space_group_name_H-M   'P 1'
#
loop_
_entity.id
_entity.type
_entity.pdbx_description
1 polymer ?
#
loop_
_entity_poly.entity_id
_entity_poly.type
_entity_poly.pdbx_seq_one_letter_code
_entity_poly.pdbx_strand_id
1 'polypeptide(L)'
;MNWFDKLFKKTEKGDHKRLTHLIFILGVGILLFFISNKLFPPQSTQNSSTIQRSTTPNVEQDSAEETFDMKLEKRLIQSLGKIEGVGKVDVMITLEAGKEIIINKDTPLTESVTLEDDGEGGTRNSTDRNVDEKTIMKNIGNGITEPIVVMEKEPIIKGIIIISEGGHDPYIKSQLINAAEVLLGVPSYKVQVFKMK
;
A
#
# COMPACT_ATOMS: atom_id res chain seq x y z
N MET A 1 -7.33 7.13 -53.84
CA MET A 1 -6.26 6.27 -53.26
C MET A 1 -5.20 5.93 -54.32
N ASN A 2 -4.83 6.87 -55.21
CA ASN A 2 -4.14 6.55 -56.47
C ASN A 2 -2.66 6.98 -56.48
N TRP A 3 -2.08 7.16 -55.29
CA TRP A 3 -0.68 7.52 -55.12
C TRP A 3 0.23 6.29 -54.97
N PHE A 4 -0.33 5.17 -54.49
CA PHE A 4 0.38 3.90 -54.30
C PHE A 4 0.72 3.21 -55.63
N ASP A 5 -0.20 3.28 -56.61
CA ASP A 5 0.03 2.70 -57.95
C ASP A 5 1.15 3.41 -58.72
N LYS A 6 1.42 4.70 -58.44
CA LYS A 6 2.57 5.43 -59.02
C LYS A 6 3.91 4.92 -58.51
N LEU A 7 3.94 4.33 -57.32
CA LEU A 7 5.14 3.80 -56.70
C LEU A 7 5.53 2.45 -57.32
N PHE A 8 4.55 1.64 -57.74
CA PHE A 8 4.78 0.37 -58.44
C PHE A 8 4.82 0.48 -59.98
N LYS A 9 4.15 1.46 -60.61
CA LYS A 9 4.22 1.61 -62.08
C LYS A 9 5.56 2.14 -62.61
N LYS A 10 6.44 2.63 -61.74
CA LYS A 10 7.81 3.06 -62.10
C LYS A 10 8.86 1.96 -61.87
N THR A 11 8.47 0.70 -61.90
CA THR A 11 9.40 -0.42 -61.67
C THR A 11 9.26 -1.56 -62.69
N GLU A 12 8.76 -1.28 -63.90
CA GLU A 12 8.61 -2.32 -64.94
C GLU A 12 9.68 -2.30 -66.03
N LYS A 13 10.68 -1.40 -65.96
CA LYS A 13 11.84 -1.46 -66.86
C LYS A 13 13.15 -1.16 -66.13
N GLY A 14 13.91 -2.23 -65.91
CA GLY A 14 15.38 -2.21 -65.80
C GLY A 14 15.99 -1.60 -64.55
N ASP A 15 16.07 -2.37 -63.46
CA ASP A 15 17.28 -2.53 -62.64
C ASP A 15 17.00 -3.42 -61.42
N HIS A 16 17.05 -4.74 -61.63
CA HIS A 16 16.85 -5.77 -60.60
C HIS A 16 17.80 -5.61 -59.40
N LYS A 17 18.98 -5.00 -59.60
CA LYS A 17 19.95 -4.73 -58.54
C LYS A 17 19.49 -3.62 -57.58
N ARG A 18 18.79 -2.59 -58.07
CA ARG A 18 18.30 -1.49 -57.21
C ARG A 18 17.07 -1.92 -56.42
N LEU A 19 16.25 -2.80 -57.01
CA LEU A 19 15.10 -3.39 -56.34
C LEU A 19 15.50 -4.31 -55.18
N THR A 20 16.53 -5.16 -55.37
CA THR A 20 17.02 -6.02 -54.29
C THR A 20 17.63 -5.22 -53.14
N HIS A 21 18.35 -4.13 -53.44
CA HIS A 21 18.88 -3.24 -52.38
C HIS A 21 17.76 -2.50 -51.64
N LEU A 22 16.69 -2.06 -52.32
CA LEU A 22 15.54 -1.43 -51.65
C LEU A 22 14.77 -2.40 -50.75
N ILE A 23 14.57 -3.64 -51.19
CA ILE A 23 13.92 -4.69 -50.37
C ILE A 23 14.81 -5.05 -49.18
N PHE A 24 16.13 -5.10 -49.36
CA PHE A 24 17.08 -5.37 -48.28
C PHE A 24 17.08 -4.24 -47.23
N ILE A 25 17.06 -2.97 -47.66
CA ILE A 25 16.97 -1.81 -46.76
C ILE A 25 15.65 -1.82 -45.97
N LEU A 26 14.54 -2.18 -46.62
CA LEU A 26 13.24 -2.30 -45.94
C LEU A 26 13.23 -3.43 -44.90
N GLY A 27 13.83 -4.59 -45.23
CA GLY A 27 13.97 -5.72 -44.32
C GLY A 27 14.83 -5.41 -43.10
N VAL A 28 15.96 -4.73 -43.30
CA VAL A 28 16.83 -4.27 -42.20
C VAL A 28 16.11 -3.23 -41.33
N GLY A 29 15.32 -2.33 -41.92
CA GLY A 29 14.52 -1.37 -41.18
C GLY A 29 13.48 -2.03 -40.26
N ILE A 30 12.79 -3.05 -40.75
CA ILE A 30 11.82 -3.83 -39.95
C ILE A 30 12.55 -4.60 -38.84
N LEU A 31 13.70 -5.20 -39.13
CA LEU A 31 14.50 -5.91 -38.14
C LEU A 31 14.98 -4.98 -37.00
N LEU A 32 15.43 -3.76 -37.34
CA LEU A 32 15.82 -2.75 -36.35
C LEU A 32 14.63 -2.25 -35.52
N PHE A 33 13.43 -2.15 -36.11
CA PHE A 33 12.22 -1.76 -35.39
C PHE A 33 11.87 -2.75 -34.25
N PHE A 34 11.99 -4.05 -34.51
CA PHE A 34 11.77 -5.09 -33.49
C PHE A 34 12.82 -5.11 -32.38
N ILE A 35 14.08 -4.77 -32.69
CA ILE A 35 15.16 -4.66 -31.69
C ILE A 35 14.98 -3.38 -30.85
N SER A 36 14.59 -2.26 -31.45
CA SER A 36 14.34 -1.01 -30.74
C SER A 36 13.28 -1.16 -29.64
N ASN A 37 12.19 -1.88 -29.95
CA ASN A 37 11.11 -2.13 -29.00
C ASN A 37 11.52 -3.00 -27.78
N LYS A 38 12.69 -3.68 -27.84
CA LYS A 38 13.25 -4.49 -26.75
C LYS A 38 14.31 -3.75 -25.91
N LEU A 39 14.92 -2.70 -26.44
CA LEU A 39 16.09 -2.03 -25.84
C LEU A 39 15.79 -0.63 -25.30
N PHE A 40 14.75 0.05 -25.80
CA PHE A 40 14.32 1.35 -25.32
C PHE A 40 12.78 1.43 -25.30
N PRO A 41 12.11 1.12 -24.18
CA PRO A 41 10.68 1.38 -24.06
C PRO A 41 10.42 2.89 -24.19
N PRO A 42 9.43 3.32 -24.98
CA PRO A 42 9.16 4.75 -25.21
C PRO A 42 8.70 5.41 -23.91
N GLN A 43 9.51 6.35 -23.40
CA GLN A 43 9.10 7.28 -22.37
C GLN A 43 8.16 8.31 -23.01
N SER A 44 6.87 8.14 -22.76
CA SER A 44 5.82 9.07 -23.17
C SER A 44 6.01 10.42 -22.46
N THR A 45 6.48 11.42 -23.19
CA THR A 45 6.26 12.83 -22.85
C THR A 45 4.80 13.17 -23.10
N GLN A 46 3.99 13.25 -22.03
CA GLN A 46 2.71 13.96 -22.05
C GLN A 46 2.70 15.07 -21.01
N ASN A 47 3.07 16.27 -21.46
CA ASN A 47 2.52 17.49 -20.90
C ASN A 47 1.14 17.70 -21.53
N SER A 48 0.08 17.54 -20.74
CA SER A 48 -1.21 18.18 -20.97
C SER A 48 -1.98 18.21 -19.66
N SER A 49 -1.89 19.36 -19.00
CA SER A 49 -2.81 19.77 -17.94
C SER A 49 -4.25 19.76 -18.45
N THR A 50 -5.11 18.93 -17.86
CA THR A 50 -6.54 19.22 -17.69
C THR A 50 -7.05 18.47 -16.47
N ILE A 51 -7.54 19.23 -15.50
CA ILE A 51 -8.24 18.74 -14.32
C ILE A 51 -9.54 18.08 -14.76
N GLN A 52 -9.72 16.79 -14.44
CA GLN A 52 -11.06 16.23 -14.23
C GLN A 52 -11.00 15.06 -13.26
N ARG A 53 -11.83 15.20 -12.22
CA ARG A 53 -11.94 14.39 -11.02
C ARG A 53 -12.91 13.25 -11.29
N SER A 54 -12.54 12.04 -10.82
CA SER A 54 -13.42 10.90 -10.44
C SER A 54 -14.22 10.21 -11.58
N THR A 55 -14.32 8.89 -11.73
CA THR A 55 -14.17 7.72 -10.85
C THR A 55 -13.99 6.46 -11.72
N THR A 56 -12.85 5.77 -11.66
CA THR A 56 -12.70 4.30 -11.85
C THR A 56 -11.27 3.93 -11.44
N PRO A 57 -10.99 2.96 -10.56
CA PRO A 57 -9.61 2.56 -10.29
C PRO A 57 -9.15 1.67 -11.43
N ASN A 58 -8.51 2.28 -12.42
CA ASN A 58 -7.65 1.56 -13.35
C ASN A 58 -6.41 1.17 -12.55
N VAL A 59 -6.25 -0.12 -12.27
CA VAL A 59 -5.01 -0.68 -11.68
C VAL A 59 -3.97 -0.66 -12.79
N GLU A 60 -3.40 0.52 -13.01
CA GLU A 60 -2.16 0.68 -13.75
C GLU A 60 -1.01 0.49 -12.77
N GLN A 61 -0.17 -0.47 -13.14
CA GLN A 61 1.04 -0.90 -12.48
C GLN A 61 2.05 0.27 -12.47
N ASP A 62 1.85 1.18 -11.53
CA ASP A 62 2.87 2.10 -11.04
C ASP A 62 3.90 1.27 -10.26
N SER A 63 5.15 1.73 -10.20
CA SER A 63 6.17 1.14 -9.32
C SER A 63 5.63 1.10 -7.90
N ALA A 64 5.04 -0.02 -7.49
CA ALA A 64 4.25 -0.12 -6.29
C ALA A 64 5.14 0.23 -5.10
N GLU A 65 4.94 1.42 -4.53
CA GLU A 65 5.44 1.71 -3.20
C GLU A 65 4.98 0.54 -2.32
N GLU A 66 5.93 -0.25 -1.83
CA GLU A 66 5.62 -1.38 -0.99
C GLU A 66 4.79 -0.89 0.20
N THR A 67 3.55 -1.35 0.24
CA THR A 67 2.62 -1.05 1.32
C THR A 67 3.13 -1.67 2.63
N PHE A 68 2.69 -1.13 3.75
CA PHE A 68 3.20 -1.52 5.08
C PHE A 68 3.03 -3.02 5.38
N ASP A 69 1.88 -3.57 5.00
CA ASP A 69 1.57 -5.00 5.03
C ASP A 69 2.56 -5.83 4.19
N MET A 70 2.82 -5.46 2.94
CA MET A 70 3.78 -6.16 2.09
C MET A 70 5.19 -6.20 2.69
N LYS A 71 5.61 -5.11 3.36
CA LYS A 71 6.90 -5.08 4.06
C LYS A 71 6.92 -6.05 5.25
N LEU A 72 5.84 -6.11 6.03
CA LEU A 72 5.71 -7.06 7.14
C LEU A 72 5.66 -8.51 6.64
N GLU A 73 4.90 -8.80 5.59
CA GLU A 73 4.79 -10.12 4.97
C GLU A 73 6.17 -10.62 4.53
N LYS A 74 6.94 -9.80 3.82
CA LYS A 74 8.30 -10.15 3.39
C LYS A 74 9.22 -10.47 4.57
N ARG A 75 9.16 -9.67 5.65
CA ARG A 75 9.96 -9.91 6.85
C ARG A 75 9.54 -11.21 7.56
N LEU A 76 8.25 -11.52 7.59
CA LEU A 76 7.75 -12.77 8.14
C LEU A 76 8.18 -13.96 7.30
N ILE A 77 8.01 -13.92 5.98
CA ILE A 77 8.44 -15.00 5.06
C ILE A 77 9.93 -15.31 5.26
N GLN A 78 10.77 -14.28 5.32
CA GLN A 78 12.21 -14.44 5.55
C GLN A 78 12.58 -15.01 6.92
N SER A 79 11.78 -14.71 7.95
CA SER A 79 12.06 -15.17 9.32
C SER A 79 11.54 -16.58 9.55
N LEU A 80 10.29 -16.84 9.16
CA LEU A 80 9.62 -18.13 9.33
C LEU A 80 10.22 -19.21 8.42
N GLY A 81 10.69 -18.86 7.21
CA GLY A 81 11.36 -19.81 6.32
C GLY A 81 12.72 -20.33 6.81
N LYS A 82 13.28 -19.76 7.88
CA LYS A 82 14.52 -20.23 8.51
C LYS A 82 14.29 -21.27 9.61
N ILE A 83 13.04 -21.52 9.98
CA ILE A 83 12.67 -22.52 10.98
C ILE A 83 12.81 -23.90 10.33
N GLU A 84 13.43 -24.83 11.06
CA GLU A 84 13.61 -26.21 10.59
C GLU A 84 12.25 -26.88 10.32
N GLY A 85 12.14 -27.57 9.18
CA GLY A 85 10.93 -28.30 8.80
C GLY A 85 9.79 -27.46 8.22
N VAL A 86 9.89 -26.13 8.20
CA VAL A 86 8.84 -25.24 7.64
C VAL A 86 8.82 -25.25 6.11
N GLY A 87 9.99 -25.27 5.46
CA GLY A 87 10.12 -25.21 4.01
C GLY A 87 9.75 -23.84 3.44
N LYS A 88 9.14 -23.81 2.24
CA LYS A 88 8.62 -22.57 1.66
C LYS A 88 7.43 -22.05 2.44
N VAL A 89 7.37 -20.72 2.58
CA VAL A 89 6.32 -20.01 3.31
C VAL A 89 5.76 -18.89 2.44
N ASP A 90 4.44 -18.76 2.48
CA ASP A 90 3.69 -17.63 1.99
C ASP A 90 2.86 -17.05 3.16
N VAL A 91 2.80 -15.73 3.27
CA VAL A 91 2.16 -15.05 4.39
C VAL A 91 1.31 -13.92 3.86
N MET A 92 0.07 -13.84 4.33
CA MET A 92 -0.84 -12.75 4.04
C MET A 92 -1.31 -12.11 5.36
N ILE A 93 -1.22 -10.79 5.44
CA ILE A 93 -1.61 -9.99 6.61
C ILE A 93 -2.78 -9.11 6.22
N THR A 94 -3.77 -9.01 7.11
CA THR A 94 -4.87 -8.05 6.97
C THR A 94 -4.81 -7.05 8.11
N LEU A 95 -4.86 -5.76 7.77
CA LEU A 95 -4.92 -4.68 8.75
C LEU A 95 -6.38 -4.37 9.12
N GLU A 96 -6.63 -4.02 10.38
CA GLU A 96 -7.93 -3.61 10.89
C GLU A 96 -8.18 -2.13 10.63
N ALA A 97 -7.14 -1.31 10.83
CA ALA A 97 -7.15 0.12 10.61
C ALA A 97 -5.78 0.59 10.11
N GLY A 98 -5.75 1.74 9.45
CA GLY A 98 -4.50 2.40 9.06
C GLY A 98 -3.76 3.02 10.26
N LYS A 99 -2.72 3.82 9.97
CA LYS A 99 -1.98 4.58 10.98
C LYS A 99 -2.92 5.55 11.71
N GLU A 100 -2.86 5.56 13.04
CA GLU A 100 -3.61 6.49 13.89
C GLU A 100 -2.68 7.63 14.34
N ILE A 101 -3.12 8.87 14.15
CA ILE A 101 -2.39 10.08 14.56
C ILE A 101 -3.06 10.66 15.81
N ILE A 102 -2.32 10.72 16.91
CA ILE A 102 -2.80 11.29 18.17
C ILE A 102 -2.36 12.75 18.23
N ILE A 103 -3.34 13.64 18.24
CA ILE A 103 -3.16 15.09 18.34
C ILE A 103 -3.19 15.54 19.81
N ASN A 104 -2.49 16.63 20.09
CA ASN A 104 -2.48 17.23 21.41
C ASN A 104 -3.80 17.97 21.66
N LYS A 105 -4.48 17.59 22.74
CA LYS A 105 -5.72 18.23 23.21
C LYS A 105 -5.49 18.78 24.61
N ASP A 106 -5.87 20.04 24.81
CA ASP A 106 -6.06 20.62 26.14
C ASP A 106 -7.44 20.22 26.65
N THR A 107 -7.52 19.72 27.89
CA THR A 107 -8.75 19.19 28.48
C THR A 107 -9.00 19.82 29.85
N PRO A 108 -9.39 21.11 29.93
CA PRO A 108 -9.76 21.72 31.20
C PRO A 108 -10.93 20.97 31.84
N LEU A 109 -10.68 20.41 33.03
CA LEU A 109 -11.69 19.78 33.88
C LEU A 109 -12.17 20.81 34.91
N THR A 110 -13.46 21.12 34.91
CA THR A 110 -14.10 21.89 35.99
C THR A 110 -15.04 20.96 36.76
N GLU A 111 -14.74 20.74 38.04
CA GLU A 111 -15.54 19.91 38.95
C GLU A 111 -16.04 20.79 40.11
N SER A 112 -17.35 20.86 40.30
CA SER A 112 -18.00 21.58 41.39
C SER A 112 -18.78 20.60 42.25
N VAL A 113 -18.40 20.48 43.52
CA VAL A 113 -19.08 19.63 44.50
C VAL A 113 -19.78 20.54 45.50
N THR A 114 -21.10 20.48 45.54
CA THR A 114 -21.94 21.24 46.47
C THR A 114 -22.51 20.28 47.51
N LEU A 115 -22.14 20.51 48.77
CA LEU A 115 -22.69 19.82 49.93
C LEU A 115 -23.51 20.83 50.74
N GLU A 116 -24.83 20.67 50.74
CA GLU A 116 -25.74 21.47 51.56
C GLU A 116 -26.25 20.61 52.72
N ASP A 117 -26.19 21.15 53.93
CA ASP A 117 -26.74 20.54 55.14
C ASP A 117 -27.71 21.55 55.76
N ASP A 118 -29.01 21.25 55.64
CA ASP A 118 -30.07 22.09 56.18
C ASP A 118 -30.30 21.74 57.66
N GLY A 119 -30.49 22.76 58.50
CA GLY A 119 -30.71 22.58 59.95
C GLY A 119 -31.94 21.75 60.34
N GLU A 120 -32.82 21.38 59.40
CA GLU A 120 -33.94 20.45 59.59
C GLU A 120 -33.62 18.99 59.16
N GLY A 121 -32.37 18.67 58.82
CA GLY A 121 -31.89 17.31 58.55
C GLY A 121 -31.90 16.88 57.08
N GLY A 122 -31.93 17.84 56.15
CA GLY A 122 -31.79 17.58 54.72
C GLY A 122 -30.34 17.69 54.28
N THR A 123 -29.78 16.62 53.71
CA THR A 123 -28.45 16.67 53.07
C THR A 123 -28.59 16.63 51.56
N ARG A 124 -28.09 17.65 50.85
CA ARG A 124 -27.98 17.67 49.39
C ARG A 124 -26.53 17.52 48.98
N ASN A 125 -26.25 16.53 48.12
CA ASN A 125 -24.97 16.39 47.45
C ASN A 125 -25.21 16.57 45.94
N SER A 126 -24.59 17.59 45.35
CA SER A 126 -24.63 17.85 43.91
C SER A 126 -23.20 17.86 43.38
N THR A 127 -22.93 17.09 42.33
CA THR A 127 -21.64 17.11 41.63
C THR A 127 -21.87 17.53 40.19
N ASP A 128 -21.36 18.71 39.83
CA ASP A 128 -21.38 19.24 38.47
C ASP A 128 -19.99 19.07 37.85
N ARG A 129 -19.92 18.38 36.71
CA ARG A 129 -18.66 18.12 35.99
C ARG A 129 -18.77 18.64 34.57
N ASN A 130 -17.89 19.58 34.21
CA ASN A 130 -17.75 20.10 32.85
C ASN A 130 -16.37 19.74 32.28
N VAL A 131 -16.35 19.19 31.07
CA VAL A 131 -15.13 18.77 30.35
C VAL A 131 -15.18 19.41 28.96
N ASP A 132 -14.30 20.39 28.73
CA ASP A 132 -14.12 20.99 27.41
C ASP A 132 -12.83 20.44 26.78
N GLU A 133 -12.88 20.02 25.51
CA GLU A 133 -11.70 19.56 24.75
C GLU A 133 -11.30 20.59 23.68
N LYS A 134 -10.03 21.03 23.66
CA LYS A 134 -9.50 21.98 22.67
C LYS A 134 -8.22 21.47 22.01
N THR A 135 -8.20 21.33 20.69
CA THR A 135 -7.00 20.95 19.94
C THR A 135 -5.99 22.10 19.87
N ILE A 136 -4.71 21.82 20.13
CA ILE A 136 -3.63 22.81 20.04
C ILE A 136 -3.07 22.85 18.61
N MET A 137 -3.12 24.03 18.00
CA MET A 137 -2.64 24.28 16.63
C MET A 137 -1.30 25.03 16.64
N LYS A 138 -0.34 24.59 15.83
CA LYS A 138 0.94 25.25 15.58
C LYS A 138 0.88 26.04 14.27
N ASN A 139 1.44 27.24 14.26
CA ASN A 139 1.62 28.03 13.04
C ASN A 139 2.94 27.64 12.35
N ILE A 140 2.86 27.18 11.12
CA ILE A 140 4.02 26.75 10.29
C ILE A 140 4.45 27.82 9.27
N GLY A 141 3.85 29.02 9.31
CA GLY A 141 4.12 30.12 8.39
C GLY A 141 3.01 30.32 7.36
N ASN A 142 2.99 31.49 6.70
CA ASN A 142 2.04 31.86 5.65
C ASN A 142 0.55 31.70 6.01
N GLY A 143 0.20 31.78 7.30
CA GLY A 143 -1.17 31.62 7.79
C GLY A 143 -1.66 30.17 7.85
N ILE A 144 -0.80 29.18 7.57
CA ILE A 144 -1.12 27.76 7.66
C ILE A 144 -0.94 27.31 9.11
N THR A 145 -1.97 26.65 9.66
CA THR A 145 -1.94 26.07 11.01
C THR A 145 -2.15 24.57 10.92
N GLU A 146 -1.36 23.80 11.67
CA GLU A 146 -1.45 22.34 11.75
C GLU A 146 -1.58 21.90 13.22
N PRO A 147 -2.30 20.80 13.53
CA PRO A 147 -2.37 20.30 14.89
C PRO A 147 -1.02 19.75 15.35
N ILE A 148 -0.70 19.92 16.63
CA ILE A 148 0.50 19.29 17.20
C ILE A 148 0.25 17.78 17.33
N VAL A 149 1.03 16.97 16.61
CA VAL A 149 1.03 15.51 16.73
C VAL A 149 1.86 15.11 17.95
N VAL A 150 1.26 14.35 18.87
CA VAL A 150 1.92 13.83 20.08
C VAL A 150 2.54 12.46 19.81
N MET A 151 1.83 11.61 19.06
CA MET A 151 2.22 10.23 18.81
C MET A 151 1.57 9.71 17.52
N GLU A 152 2.29 8.87 16.79
CA GLU A 152 1.75 8.07 15.70
C GLU A 152 1.75 6.60 16.11
N LYS A 153 0.62 5.91 16.00
CA LYS A 153 0.51 4.47 16.26
C LYS A 153 0.52 3.68 14.96
N GLU A 154 1.22 2.56 14.97
CA GLU A 154 1.24 1.63 13.84
C GLU A 154 -0.14 0.98 13.62
N PRO A 155 -0.45 0.56 12.37
CA PRO A 155 -1.67 -0.16 12.04
C PRO A 155 -1.90 -1.39 12.92
N ILE A 156 -3.15 -1.59 13.36
CA ILE A 156 -3.54 -2.79 14.10
C ILE A 156 -3.76 -3.94 13.12
N ILE A 157 -3.22 -5.12 13.43
CA ILE A 157 -3.38 -6.31 12.59
C ILE A 157 -4.70 -7.03 12.93
N LYS A 158 -5.54 -7.25 11.91
CA LYS A 158 -6.80 -7.98 12.02
C LYS A 158 -6.58 -9.48 12.08
N GLY A 159 -5.66 -10.00 11.26
CA GLY A 159 -5.36 -11.43 11.20
C GLY A 159 -4.24 -11.76 10.22
N ILE A 160 -3.71 -12.98 10.37
CA ILE A 160 -2.58 -13.48 9.59
C ILE A 160 -2.90 -14.89 9.10
N ILE A 161 -2.64 -15.13 7.81
CA ILE A 161 -2.66 -16.46 7.22
C ILE A 161 -1.23 -16.84 6.82
N ILE A 162 -0.81 -18.02 7.25
CA ILE A 162 0.51 -18.60 6.94
C ILE A 162 0.29 -19.90 6.18
N ILE A 163 0.87 -20.00 4.99
CA ILE A 163 0.85 -21.21 4.17
C ILE A 163 2.28 -21.72 4.10
N SER A 164 2.54 -22.94 4.58
CA SER A 164 3.88 -23.51 4.59
C SER A 164 3.90 -24.97 4.14
N GLU A 165 5.01 -25.42 3.55
CA GLU A 165 5.21 -26.83 3.17
C GLU A 165 5.10 -27.75 4.41
N GLY A 166 5.70 -27.33 5.52
CA GLY A 166 5.64 -27.99 6.84
C GLY A 166 4.32 -27.81 7.59
N GLY A 167 3.35 -27.10 7.02
CA GLY A 167 2.07 -26.78 7.66
C GLY A 167 1.15 -27.97 7.95
N HIS A 168 1.57 -29.20 7.65
CA HIS A 168 0.86 -30.42 8.04
C HIS A 168 1.27 -30.93 9.43
N ASP A 169 2.45 -30.58 9.91
CA ASP A 169 2.98 -31.06 11.19
C ASP A 169 2.42 -30.19 12.33
N PRO A 170 1.70 -30.76 13.31
CA PRO A 170 1.20 -30.01 14.46
C PRO A 170 2.28 -29.27 15.25
N TYR A 171 3.50 -29.82 15.34
CA TYR A 171 4.63 -29.19 16.02
C TYR A 171 5.06 -27.92 15.27
N ILE A 172 5.24 -28.02 13.96
CA ILE A 172 5.59 -26.89 13.09
C ILE A 172 4.47 -25.84 13.07
N LYS A 173 3.20 -26.25 13.02
CA LYS A 173 2.06 -25.32 13.15
C LYS A 173 2.14 -24.50 14.43
N SER A 174 2.38 -25.15 15.57
CA SER A 174 2.47 -24.46 16.86
C SER A 174 3.65 -23.48 16.87
N GLN A 175 4.80 -23.86 16.32
CA GLN A 175 5.94 -22.95 16.22
C GLN A 175 5.65 -21.74 15.34
N LEU A 176 4.97 -21.91 14.21
CA LEU A 176 4.60 -20.81 13.31
C LEU A 176 3.60 -19.84 13.98
N ILE A 177 2.61 -20.36 14.71
CA ILE A 177 1.65 -19.54 15.46
C ILE A 177 2.37 -18.74 16.54
N ASN A 178 3.20 -19.40 17.35
CA ASN A 178 3.95 -18.75 18.43
C ASN A 178 4.92 -17.68 17.88
N ALA A 179 5.58 -17.96 16.75
CA ALA A 179 6.46 -17.00 16.12
C ALA A 179 5.71 -15.76 15.63
N ALA A 180 4.54 -15.93 15.00
CA ALA A 180 3.70 -14.81 14.58
C ALA A 180 3.19 -13.98 15.77
N GLU A 181 2.83 -14.63 16.87
CA GLU A 181 2.41 -13.98 18.11
C GLU A 181 3.52 -13.13 18.71
N VAL A 182 4.75 -13.66 18.80
CA VAL A 182 5.91 -12.92 19.34
C VAL A 182 6.36 -11.78 18.42
N LEU A 183 6.35 -11.99 17.10
CA LEU A 183 6.86 -11.00 16.15
C LEU A 183 5.91 -9.82 15.95
N LEU A 184 4.60 -10.06 16.00
CA LEU A 184 3.59 -9.07 15.64
C LEU A 184 2.61 -8.73 16.78
N GLY A 185 2.74 -9.38 17.94
CA GLY A 185 1.82 -9.19 19.07
C GLY A 185 0.39 -9.60 18.76
N VAL A 186 0.20 -10.49 17.78
CA VAL A 186 -1.14 -10.92 17.32
C VAL A 186 -1.58 -12.15 18.12
N PRO A 187 -2.76 -12.12 18.75
CA PRO A 187 -3.29 -13.28 19.46
C PRO A 187 -3.37 -14.54 18.59
N SER A 188 -3.04 -15.70 19.17
CA SER A 188 -3.01 -16.98 18.46
C SER A 188 -4.29 -17.34 17.68
N TYR A 189 -5.47 -16.97 18.19
CA TYR A 189 -6.75 -17.23 17.50
C TYR A 189 -6.97 -16.38 16.22
N LYS A 190 -6.14 -15.36 15.99
CA LYS A 190 -6.12 -14.54 14.76
C LYS A 190 -5.10 -15.03 13.73
N VAL A 191 -4.34 -16.09 14.05
CA VAL A 191 -3.32 -16.67 13.17
C VAL A 191 -3.79 -18.05 12.72
N GLN A 192 -3.76 -18.30 11.40
CA GLN A 192 -4.11 -19.60 10.85
C GLN A 192 -3.00 -20.14 9.96
N VAL A 193 -2.70 -21.44 10.12
CA VAL A 193 -1.63 -22.12 9.39
C VAL A 193 -2.19 -23.25 8.54
N PHE A 194 -1.84 -23.25 7.25
CA PHE A 194 -2.24 -24.24 6.27
C PHE A 194 -1.04 -24.89 5.59
N LYS A 195 -1.26 -26.09 5.05
CA LYS A 195 -0.28 -26.80 4.23
C LYS A 195 -0.26 -26.20 2.82
N MET A 196 0.93 -25.93 2.30
CA MET A 196 1.15 -25.58 0.90
C MET A 196 0.81 -26.77 -0.02
N LYS A 197 0.24 -26.47 -1.18
CA LYS A 197 -0.13 -27.48 -2.18
C LYS A 197 1.07 -27.94 -2.99
#